data_AF-A0A165FL73-F1
#
_entry.id   AF-A0A165FL73-F1
#
_cell.length_a   1.000
_cell.length_b   1.000
_cell.length_c   1.000
_cell.angle_alpha   90.00
_cell.angle_beta   90.00
_cell.angle_gamma   90.00
#
_symmetry.space_group_name_H-M   'P 1'
#
loop_
_entity.id
_entity.type
_entity.pdbx_description
1 polymer ?
#
loop_
_entity_poly.entity_id
_entity_poly.type
_entity_poly.pdbx_seq_one_letter_code
_entity_poly.pdbx_strand_id
1 'polypeptide(L)'
;NIPASCIVNSNETQLLLQHGSDCSYAPIGSQQVDVLGKEEKYACTVMTSPSMDGSLLPFQCIWKGTQNRSLPFQNDPTNPILAKACNHGHIFTLSHSSTYWTNLGILQTFVQDILVPHFHVKNQLFDYSKEATCLWVIDIYSVHCGEEFHTWVTTTYPWIL
;
A
#
# COMPACT_ATOMS: atom_id res chain seq x y z
N ASN A 1 20.68 17.76 8.46
CA ASN A 1 19.50 18.43 7.86
C ASN A 1 18.83 17.40 6.97
N ILE A 2 17.55 17.07 7.17
CA ILE A 2 16.83 16.10 6.34
C ILE A 2 16.05 16.89 5.28
N PRO A 3 16.24 16.64 3.97
CA PRO A 3 15.48 17.33 2.94
C PRO A 3 13.97 17.09 3.09
N ALA A 4 13.13 18.08 2.76
CA ALA A 4 11.68 17.95 2.86
C ALA A 4 11.11 16.76 2.04
N SER A 5 11.73 16.45 0.90
CA SER A 5 11.38 15.29 0.09
C SER A 5 11.70 13.94 0.74
N CYS A 6 12.59 13.93 1.75
CA CYS A 6 13.02 12.76 2.53
C CYS A 6 12.30 12.69 3.90
N ILE A 7 11.25 13.49 4.09
CA ILE A 7 10.32 13.40 5.21
C ILE A 7 8.97 12.96 4.63
N VAL A 8 8.57 11.73 4.91
CA VAL A 8 7.34 11.12 4.36
C VAL A 8 6.38 10.84 5.49
N ASN A 9 5.13 11.31 5.37
CA ASN A 9 4.03 10.88 6.22
C ASN A 9 3.25 9.80 5.48
N SER A 10 2.90 8.70 6.15
CA SER A 10 2.08 7.63 5.56
C SER A 10 0.87 7.33 6.42
N ASN A 11 -0.26 7.12 5.76
CA ASN A 11 -1.48 6.64 6.39
C ASN A 11 -2.23 5.67 5.47
N GLU A 12 -3.01 4.79 6.08
CA GLU A 12 -3.89 3.86 5.41
C GLU A 12 -5.31 4.39 5.39
N THR A 13 -5.98 4.24 4.25
CA THR A 13 -7.39 4.58 4.12
C THR A 13 -8.15 3.48 3.39
N GLN A 14 -9.37 3.20 3.84
CA GLN A 14 -10.23 2.24 3.18
C GLN A 14 -10.85 2.88 1.93
N LEU A 15 -10.63 2.26 0.78
CA LEU A 15 -11.32 2.57 -0.46
C LEU A 15 -12.47 1.59 -0.66
N LEU A 16 -13.70 2.10 -0.54
CA LEU A 16 -14.92 1.38 -0.88
C LEU A 16 -15.21 1.52 -2.37
N LEU A 17 -15.24 0.40 -3.09
CA LEU A 17 -15.67 0.36 -4.49
C LEU A 17 -17.19 0.18 -4.50
N GLN A 18 -17.90 1.28 -4.61
CA GLN A 18 -19.36 1.24 -4.72
C GLN A 18 -19.76 0.77 -6.12
N HIS A 19 -20.44 -0.36 -6.20
CA HIS A 19 -21.09 -0.79 -7.43
C HIS A 19 -22.36 0.04 -7.63
N GLY A 20 -22.48 0.74 -8.75
CA GLY A 20 -23.66 1.53 -9.10
C GLY A 20 -24.79 0.73 -9.74
N SER A 21 -24.76 -0.61 -9.64
CA SER A 21 -25.78 -1.48 -10.26
C SER A 21 -26.31 -2.51 -9.27
N ASP A 22 -27.56 -2.93 -9.48
CA ASP A 22 -28.26 -3.98 -8.72
C ASP A 22 -27.73 -5.41 -9.03
N CYS A 23 -26.56 -5.52 -9.64
CA CYS A 23 -25.96 -6.81 -9.98
C CYS A 23 -24.92 -7.22 -8.94
N SER A 24 -25.00 -8.47 -8.50
CA SER A 24 -24.04 -9.11 -7.61
C SER A 24 -23.37 -10.28 -8.33
N TYR A 25 -22.18 -10.68 -7.88
CA TYR A 25 -21.50 -11.90 -8.35
C TYR A 25 -22.02 -13.17 -7.64
N ALA A 26 -23.16 -13.08 -6.92
CA ALA A 26 -23.82 -14.23 -6.33
C ALA A 26 -24.42 -15.15 -7.41
N PRO A 27 -24.49 -16.48 -7.16
CA PRO A 27 -25.17 -17.42 -8.05
C PRO A 27 -26.62 -17.02 -8.37
N ILE A 28 -27.06 -17.26 -9.61
CA ILE A 28 -28.44 -17.01 -10.04
C ILE A 28 -29.39 -17.86 -9.18
N GLY A 29 -30.34 -17.21 -8.50
CA GLY A 29 -31.29 -17.86 -7.59
C GLY A 29 -30.94 -17.79 -6.10
N SER A 30 -29.82 -17.16 -5.73
CA SER A 30 -29.49 -16.90 -4.33
C SER A 30 -30.54 -16.00 -3.65
N GLN A 31 -31.13 -16.48 -2.56
CA GLN A 31 -32.12 -15.71 -1.77
C GLN A 31 -31.44 -14.78 -0.74
N GLN A 32 -30.24 -15.14 -0.30
CA GLN A 32 -29.40 -14.34 0.56
C GLN A 32 -28.19 -13.88 -0.25
N VAL A 33 -28.29 -12.67 -0.78
CA VAL A 33 -27.20 -11.98 -1.46
C VAL A 33 -26.64 -11.00 -0.46
N ASP A 34 -25.37 -11.15 -0.10
CA ASP A 34 -24.74 -10.18 0.80
C ASP A 34 -24.72 -8.80 0.12
N VAL A 35 -25.47 -7.87 0.70
CA VAL A 35 -25.62 -6.50 0.20
C VAL A 35 -24.53 -5.62 0.82
N LEU A 36 -24.00 -4.70 0.02
CA LEU A 36 -23.12 -3.62 0.44
C LEU A 36 -23.66 -2.95 1.71
N GLY A 37 -22.86 -2.92 2.77
CA GLY A 37 -23.22 -2.41 4.09
C GLY A 37 -23.30 -3.46 5.20
N LYS A 38 -23.24 -4.77 4.87
CA LYS A 38 -23.16 -5.84 5.87
C LYS A 38 -21.91 -6.73 5.79
N GLU A 39 -21.29 -6.86 4.61
CA GLU A 39 -19.96 -7.47 4.44
C GLU A 39 -19.16 -6.77 3.33
N GLU A 40 -17.94 -6.35 3.65
CA GLU A 40 -17.04 -5.55 2.80
C GLU A 40 -16.41 -6.40 1.67
N LYS A 41 -17.22 -6.77 0.67
CA LYS A 41 -16.76 -7.61 -0.46
C LYS A 41 -15.98 -6.84 -1.54
N TYR A 42 -16.05 -5.52 -1.56
CA TYR A 42 -15.37 -4.66 -2.54
C TYR A 42 -14.68 -3.47 -1.87
N ALA A 43 -13.84 -3.77 -0.90
CA ALA A 43 -12.98 -2.79 -0.25
C ALA A 43 -11.51 -3.17 -0.48
N CYS A 44 -10.67 -2.16 -0.64
CA CYS A 44 -9.22 -2.31 -0.51
C CYS A 44 -8.69 -1.24 0.44
N THR A 45 -7.58 -1.52 1.11
CA THR A 45 -6.85 -0.48 1.83
C THR A 45 -5.84 0.15 0.88
N VAL A 46 -5.78 1.48 0.87
CA VAL A 46 -4.79 2.23 0.10
C VAL A 46 -3.83 2.88 1.09
N MET A 47 -2.55 2.55 0.96
CA MET A 47 -1.49 3.26 1.67
C MET A 47 -1.12 4.51 0.88
N THR A 48 -1.29 5.66 1.54
CA THR A 48 -1.05 6.99 0.97
C THR A 48 0.12 7.64 1.68
N SER A 49 1.06 8.17 0.90
CA SER A 49 2.35 8.62 1.45
C SER A 49 2.82 9.93 0.81
N PRO A 50 2.35 11.09 1.27
CA PRO A 50 2.92 12.38 0.87
C PRO A 50 4.27 12.66 1.55
N SER A 51 5.22 13.23 0.81
CA SER A 51 6.42 13.87 1.38
C SER A 51 6.20 15.35 1.68
N MET A 52 7.03 15.92 2.54
CA MET A 52 6.91 17.33 2.97
C MET A 52 7.24 18.34 1.86
N ASP A 53 7.83 17.92 0.74
CA ASP A 53 7.98 18.75 -0.47
C ASP A 53 6.71 18.79 -1.35
N GLY A 54 5.65 18.06 -0.96
CA GLY A 54 4.40 17.94 -1.71
C GLY A 54 4.38 16.82 -2.76
N SER A 55 5.47 16.05 -2.92
CA SER A 55 5.43 14.86 -3.77
C SER A 55 4.54 13.78 -3.15
N LEU A 56 3.78 13.08 -3.99
CA LEU A 56 3.00 11.92 -3.59
C LEU A 56 3.73 10.65 -4.04
N LEU A 57 4.06 9.77 -3.10
CA LEU A 57 4.63 8.47 -3.44
C LEU A 57 3.55 7.59 -4.10
N PRO A 58 3.96 6.59 -4.90
CA PRO A 58 3.01 5.62 -5.45
C PRO A 58 2.23 4.90 -4.36
N PHE A 59 0.95 4.63 -4.62
CA PHE A 59 0.11 3.85 -3.74
C PHE A 59 0.50 2.37 -3.69
N GLN A 60 0.40 1.79 -2.50
CA GLN A 60 0.14 0.36 -2.31
C GLN A 60 -1.36 0.16 -2.09
N CYS A 61 -1.99 -0.62 -2.96
CA CYS A 61 -3.39 -1.02 -2.82
C CYS A 61 -3.46 -2.47 -2.33
N ILE A 62 -4.02 -2.67 -1.15
CA ILE A 62 -4.10 -3.96 -0.45
C ILE A 62 -5.50 -4.54 -0.60
N TRP A 63 -5.58 -5.67 -1.28
CA TRP A 63 -6.83 -6.32 -1.63
C TRP A 63 -7.03 -7.58 -0.80
N LYS A 64 -8.28 -7.81 -0.37
CA LYS A 64 -8.67 -9.04 0.31
C LYS A 64 -8.55 -10.24 -0.62
N GLY A 65 -7.93 -11.30 -0.13
CA GLY A 65 -7.90 -12.61 -0.78
C GLY A 65 -6.51 -13.19 -0.91
N THR A 66 -6.44 -14.36 -1.56
CA THR A 66 -5.22 -15.17 -1.67
C THR A 66 -4.82 -15.47 -3.11
N GLN A 67 -5.62 -15.04 -4.10
CA GLN A 67 -5.42 -15.35 -5.52
C GLN A 67 -5.46 -14.08 -6.35
N ASN A 68 -4.71 -14.06 -7.45
CA ASN A 68 -4.64 -12.91 -8.38
C ASN A 68 -6.00 -12.44 -8.88
N ARG A 69 -7.01 -13.31 -8.96
CA ARG A 69 -8.40 -12.95 -9.31
C ARG A 69 -9.02 -11.86 -8.40
N SER A 70 -8.49 -11.66 -7.20
CA SER A 70 -8.92 -10.60 -6.27
C SER A 70 -8.30 -9.24 -6.60
N LEU A 71 -7.22 -9.21 -7.39
CA LEU A 71 -6.55 -7.99 -7.81
C LEU A 71 -7.18 -7.43 -9.09
N PRO A 72 -7.05 -6.12 -9.36
CA PRO A 72 -7.46 -5.52 -10.61
C PRO A 72 -6.89 -6.27 -11.81
N PHE A 73 -7.75 -6.54 -12.80
CA PHE A 73 -7.37 -7.24 -14.03
C PHE A 73 -6.67 -8.58 -13.80
N GLN A 74 -6.99 -9.29 -12.71
CA GLN A 74 -6.35 -10.55 -12.32
C GLN A 74 -4.81 -10.44 -12.20
N ASN A 75 -4.31 -9.24 -11.88
CA ASN A 75 -2.89 -8.92 -11.85
C ASN A 75 -2.17 -9.24 -13.19
N ASP A 76 -2.86 -9.14 -14.32
CA ASP A 76 -2.29 -9.38 -15.65
C ASP A 76 -1.48 -8.15 -16.11
N PRO A 77 -0.13 -8.23 -16.14
CA PRO A 77 0.72 -7.11 -16.52
C PRO A 77 0.60 -6.72 -17.99
N THR A 78 -0.02 -7.57 -18.83
CA THR A 78 -0.28 -7.25 -20.24
C THR A 78 -1.50 -6.34 -20.42
N ASN A 79 -2.35 -6.21 -19.38
CA ASN A 79 -3.47 -5.29 -19.42
C ASN A 79 -2.95 -3.83 -19.43
N PRO A 80 -3.32 -3.00 -20.43
CA PRO A 80 -2.74 -1.67 -20.59
C PRO A 80 -3.10 -0.70 -19.44
N ILE A 81 -4.22 -0.92 -18.76
CA ILE A 81 -4.66 -0.09 -17.63
C ILE A 81 -3.80 -0.42 -16.39
N LEU A 82 -3.65 -1.71 -16.08
CA LEU A 82 -2.80 -2.15 -14.98
C LEU A 82 -1.33 -1.77 -15.23
N ALA A 83 -0.82 -2.04 -16.43
CA ALA A 83 0.53 -1.72 -16.84
C ALA A 83 0.84 -0.23 -16.65
N LYS A 84 -0.11 0.65 -17.01
CA LYS A 84 0.04 2.09 -16.77
C LYS A 84 0.20 2.39 -15.29
N ALA A 85 -0.61 1.81 -14.41
CA ALA A 85 -0.49 2.04 -12.97
C ALA A 85 0.85 1.52 -12.41
N CYS A 86 1.25 0.31 -12.76
CA CYS A 86 2.52 -0.29 -12.33
C CYS A 86 3.74 0.50 -12.85
N ASN A 87 3.67 1.05 -14.06
CA ASN A 87 4.73 1.90 -14.62
C ASN A 87 4.93 3.21 -13.84
N HIS A 88 3.90 3.66 -13.10
CA HIS A 88 4.02 4.79 -12.16
C HIS A 88 4.44 4.35 -10.75
N GLY A 89 4.82 3.08 -10.57
CA GLY A 89 5.27 2.51 -9.30
C GLY A 89 4.15 2.05 -8.37
N HIS A 90 2.88 2.09 -8.80
CA HIS A 90 1.79 1.58 -7.96
C HIS A 90 1.87 0.06 -7.84
N ILE A 91 1.70 -0.44 -6.62
CA ILE A 91 1.71 -1.88 -6.33
C ILE A 91 0.34 -2.34 -5.84
N PHE A 92 -0.04 -3.55 -6.25
CA PHE A 92 -1.31 -4.18 -5.88
C PHE A 92 -1.00 -5.47 -5.14
N THR A 93 -1.24 -5.47 -3.84
CA THR A 93 -0.82 -6.55 -2.93
C THR A 93 -2.04 -7.33 -2.46
N LEU A 94 -1.93 -8.64 -2.39
CA LEU A 94 -2.92 -9.49 -1.72
C LEU A 94 -2.67 -9.48 -0.21
N SER A 95 -3.73 -9.35 0.57
CA SER A 95 -3.61 -9.39 2.03
C SER A 95 -3.20 -10.77 2.56
N HIS A 96 -3.47 -11.82 1.77
CA HIS A 96 -3.35 -13.23 2.14
C HIS A 96 -4.10 -13.59 3.43
N SER A 97 -5.12 -12.81 3.79
CA SER A 97 -5.91 -12.97 5.01
C SER A 97 -7.42 -12.86 4.72
N SER A 98 -8.23 -13.06 5.75
CA SER A 98 -9.68 -12.83 5.70
C SER A 98 -10.07 -11.34 5.68
N THR A 99 -9.10 -10.44 5.87
CA THR A 99 -9.27 -8.97 5.88
C THR A 99 -8.50 -8.33 4.73
N TYR A 100 -8.65 -7.03 4.51
CA TYR A 100 -7.82 -6.23 3.57
C TYR A 100 -6.86 -5.30 4.34
N TRP A 101 -6.59 -5.61 5.60
CA TRP A 101 -5.68 -4.84 6.46
C TRP A 101 -4.22 -5.24 6.22
N THR A 102 -3.33 -4.28 6.44
CA THR A 102 -1.88 -4.50 6.41
C THR A 102 -1.45 -5.50 7.48
N ASN A 103 -0.50 -6.34 7.11
CA ASN A 103 0.26 -7.18 8.02
C ASN A 103 1.75 -6.86 7.86
N LEU A 104 2.60 -7.48 8.68
CA LEU A 104 4.03 -7.23 8.66
C LEU A 104 4.64 -7.34 7.25
N GLY A 105 4.36 -8.44 6.53
CA GLY A 105 4.93 -8.65 5.20
C GLY A 105 4.47 -7.63 4.16
N ILE A 106 3.22 -7.18 4.25
CA ILE A 106 2.66 -6.14 3.37
C ILE A 106 3.35 -4.80 3.63
N LEU A 107 3.57 -4.46 4.91
CA LEU A 107 4.26 -3.24 5.29
C LEU A 107 5.74 -3.27 4.90
N GLN A 108 6.40 -4.43 5.04
CA GLN A 108 7.76 -4.64 4.54
C GLN A 108 7.82 -4.42 3.02
N THR A 109 6.84 -4.94 2.28
CA THR A 109 6.72 -4.73 0.83
C THR A 109 6.59 -3.24 0.49
N PHE A 110 5.76 -2.49 1.23
CA PHE A 110 5.67 -1.02 1.05
C PHE A 110 7.02 -0.33 1.27
N VAL A 111 7.71 -0.66 2.37
CA VAL A 111 8.99 -0.05 2.70
C VAL A 111 10.03 -0.36 1.62
N GLN A 112 10.10 -1.62 1.16
CA GLN A 112 11.07 -2.09 0.16
C GLN A 112 10.82 -1.54 -1.24
N ASP A 113 9.56 -1.55 -1.68
CA ASP A 113 9.24 -1.31 -3.09
C ASP A 113 8.85 0.15 -3.37
N ILE A 114 8.44 0.90 -2.34
CA ILE A 114 7.99 2.29 -2.50
C ILE A 114 8.84 3.26 -1.69
N LEU A 115 8.92 3.08 -0.36
CA LEU A 115 9.51 4.09 0.53
C LEU A 115 11.03 4.25 0.32
N VAL A 116 11.76 3.13 0.37
CA VAL A 116 13.22 3.11 0.23
C VAL A 116 13.68 3.63 -1.14
N PRO A 117 13.09 3.18 -2.27
CA PRO A 117 13.43 3.72 -3.59
C PRO A 117 13.19 5.23 -3.70
N HIS A 118 12.07 5.74 -3.14
CA HIS A 118 11.81 7.17 -3.10
C HIS A 118 12.92 7.92 -2.34
N PHE A 119 13.27 7.46 -1.14
CA PHE A 119 14.34 8.09 -0.36
C PHE A 119 15.70 8.06 -1.05
N HIS A 120 16.07 6.95 -1.68
CA HIS A 120 17.32 6.86 -2.44
C HIS A 120 17.38 7.91 -3.56
N VAL A 121 16.33 8.00 -4.37
CA VAL A 121 16.25 8.98 -5.46
C VAL A 121 16.33 10.39 -4.90
N LYS A 122 15.54 10.70 -3.86
CA LYS A 122 15.51 12.05 -3.28
C LYS A 122 16.85 12.43 -2.64
N ASN A 123 17.49 11.54 -1.87
CA ASN A 123 18.81 11.82 -1.30
C ASN A 123 19.87 12.11 -2.38
N GLN A 124 19.89 11.34 -3.46
CA GLN A 124 20.83 11.55 -4.57
C GLN A 124 20.60 12.90 -5.28
N LEU A 125 19.36 13.40 -5.36
CA LEU A 125 19.07 14.72 -5.93
C LEU A 125 19.64 15.88 -5.09
N PHE A 126 19.93 15.66 -3.81
CA PHE A 126 20.59 16.63 -2.94
C PHE A 126 22.10 16.36 -2.79
N ASP A 127 22.68 15.50 -3.64
CA ASP A 127 24.08 15.06 -3.58
C ASP A 127 24.46 14.40 -2.24
N TYR A 128 23.47 13.81 -1.55
CA TYR A 128 23.70 13.07 -0.32
C TYR A 128 23.97 11.59 -0.60
N SER A 129 24.52 10.88 0.39
CA SER A 129 24.55 9.43 0.35
C SER A 129 23.13 8.89 0.15
N LYS A 130 22.98 7.83 -0.66
CA LYS A 130 21.68 7.16 -0.89
C LYS A 130 20.94 6.82 0.41
N GLU A 131 21.70 6.51 1.45
CA GLU A 131 21.26 6.10 2.79
C GLU A 131 21.52 7.20 3.83
N ALA A 132 21.51 8.47 3.40
CA ALA A 132 21.44 9.58 4.33
C ALA A 132 20.12 9.55 5.12
N THR A 133 20.16 10.08 6.34
CA THR A 133 19.04 10.04 7.28
C THR A 133 17.75 10.57 6.66
N CYS A 134 16.70 9.76 6.70
CA CYS A 134 15.34 10.09 6.26
C CYS A 134 14.38 9.95 7.44
N LEU A 135 13.21 10.58 7.35
CA LEU A 135 12.18 10.51 8.38
C LEU A 135 10.90 9.92 7.79
N TRP A 136 10.40 8.87 8.42
CA TRP A 136 9.12 8.27 8.07
C TRP A 136 8.15 8.37 9.25
N VAL A 137 7.10 9.16 9.05
CA VAL A 137 6.01 9.32 10.02
C VAL A 137 4.88 8.41 9.60
N ILE A 138 4.46 7.50 10.48
CA ILE A 138 3.32 6.60 10.25
C ILE A 138 2.46 6.53 11.51
N ASP A 139 1.15 6.39 11.35
CA ASP A 139 0.21 6.33 12.48
C ASP A 139 0.46 5.08 13.35
N ILE A 140 0.09 5.14 14.63
CA ILE A 140 0.30 4.08 15.61
C ILE A 140 -0.88 3.09 15.53
N TYR A 141 -0.71 2.06 14.69
CA TYR A 141 -1.57 0.88 14.67
C TYR A 141 -0.82 -0.36 15.17
N SER A 142 -1.55 -1.41 15.56
CA SER A 142 -0.97 -2.61 16.19
C SER A 142 0.17 -3.27 15.40
N VAL A 143 0.10 -3.23 14.07
CA VAL A 143 1.14 -3.75 13.17
C VAL A 143 2.36 -2.82 13.11
N HIS A 144 2.15 -1.50 13.16
CA HIS A 144 3.23 -0.50 13.11
C HIS A 144 4.04 -0.48 14.40
N CYS A 145 3.38 -0.76 15.54
CA CYS A 145 4.01 -0.82 16.86
C CYS A 145 4.55 -2.20 17.24
N GLY A 146 4.45 -3.19 16.35
CA GLY A 146 4.98 -4.52 16.60
C GLY A 146 6.50 -4.50 16.75
N GLU A 147 7.02 -5.13 17.79
CA GLU A 147 8.47 -5.26 18.03
C GLU A 147 9.20 -5.86 16.81
N GLU A 148 8.56 -6.82 16.14
CA GLU A 148 9.09 -7.46 14.93
C GLU A 148 9.29 -6.46 13.80
N PHE A 149 8.33 -5.55 13.58
CA PHE A 149 8.43 -4.53 12.55
C PHE A 149 9.51 -3.49 12.88
N HIS A 150 9.50 -2.96 14.11
CA HIS A 150 10.50 -2.01 14.56
C HIS A 150 11.92 -2.59 14.48
N THR A 151 12.11 -3.83 14.93
CA THR A 151 13.39 -4.53 14.83
C THR A 151 13.80 -4.67 13.38
N TRP A 152 12.88 -5.07 12.50
CA TRP A 152 13.19 -5.23 11.09
C TRP A 152 13.59 -3.91 10.41
N VAL A 153 12.84 -2.82 10.62
CA VAL A 153 13.16 -1.50 10.02
C VAL A 153 14.49 -0.99 10.57
N THR A 154 14.70 -1.02 11.88
CA THR A 154 15.91 -0.45 12.50
C THR A 154 17.17 -1.25 12.18
N THR A 155 17.05 -2.55 11.94
CA THR A 155 18.20 -3.40 11.53
C THR A 155 18.47 -3.33 10.04
N THR A 156 17.43 -3.32 9.20
CA THR A 156 17.56 -3.36 7.73
C THR A 156 17.80 -1.97 7.13
N TYR A 157 17.16 -0.94 7.70
CA TYR A 157 17.22 0.44 7.23
C TYR A 157 17.51 1.40 8.39
N PRO A 158 18.69 1.30 9.03
CA PRO A 158 19.04 2.10 10.22
C PRO A 158 19.09 3.62 9.99
N TRP A 159 19.04 4.04 8.73
CA TRP A 159 19.01 5.43 8.28
C TRP A 159 17.59 6.00 8.15
N ILE A 160 16.55 5.18 8.29
CA ILE A 160 15.16 5.62 8.37
C ILE A 160 14.83 5.80 9.85
N LEU A 161 14.45 7.03 10.21
CA LEU A 161 13.96 7.42 11.53
C LEU A 161 12.44 7.33 11.59
#